data_AF-A0A2K3J121-F1
#
_entry.id   AF-A0A2K3J121-F1
#
_cell.length_a   1.000
_cell.length_b   1.000
_cell.length_c   1.000
_cell.angle_alpha   90.00
_cell.angle_beta   90.00
_cell.angle_gamma   90.00
#
_symmetry.space_group_name_H-M   'P 1'
#
loop_
_entity.id
_entity.type
_entity.pdbx_description
1 polymer ?
#
loop_
_entity_poly.entity_id
_entity_poly.type
_entity_poly.pdbx_seq_one_letter_code
_entity_poly.pdbx_strand_id
1 'polypeptide(L)'
;MTFTWDPIYTINLALCVIIFILGCWGYKKQKDAMPLYIGIAFGLFGISHLVSLFDMADDLTNVLIVIRVLAYLIVIFALYMFVMKKTK
;
A
#
# COMPACT_ATOMS: atom_id res chain seq x y z
N MET A 1 5.50 -8.05 -23.32
CA MET A 1 5.03 -7.05 -22.34
C MET A 1 4.11 -6.07 -23.05
N THR A 2 2.82 -6.33 -22.95
CA THR A 2 1.74 -5.44 -23.40
C THR A 2 1.42 -4.53 -22.24
N PHE A 3 1.74 -3.24 -22.34
CA PHE A 3 1.36 -2.29 -21.30
C PHE A 3 -0.13 -1.99 -21.43
N THR A 4 -0.94 -2.50 -20.49
CA THR A 4 -2.40 -2.30 -20.50
C THR A 4 -2.72 -1.02 -19.74
N TRP A 5 -3.19 0.00 -20.46
CA TRP A 5 -3.69 1.25 -19.86
C TRP A 5 -5.04 1.01 -19.18
N ASP A 6 -5.02 0.35 -18.03
CA ASP A 6 -6.21 0.22 -17.19
C ASP A 6 -6.34 1.46 -16.28
N PRO A 7 -7.41 2.26 -16.42
CA PRO A 7 -7.60 3.46 -15.61
C PRO A 7 -7.68 3.14 -14.12
N ILE A 8 -8.20 1.97 -13.73
CA ILE A 8 -8.39 1.57 -12.35
C ILE A 8 -7.03 1.34 -11.69
N TYR A 9 -6.13 0.59 -12.33
CA TYR A 9 -4.80 0.36 -11.80
C TYR A 9 -3.94 1.62 -11.79
N THR A 10 -4.09 2.47 -12.80
CA THR A 10 -3.34 3.73 -12.92
C THR A 10 -3.70 4.70 -11.78
N ILE A 11 -5.00 4.90 -11.52
CA ILE A 11 -5.47 5.77 -10.45
C ILE A 11 -5.07 5.20 -9.08
N ASN A 12 -5.25 3.89 -8.86
CA ASN A 12 -4.87 3.26 -7.61
C ASN A 12 -3.37 3.36 -7.35
N LEU A 13 -2.53 3.21 -8.38
CA LEU A 13 -1.09 3.42 -8.28
C LEU A 13 -0.75 4.85 -7.86
N ALA A 14 -1.37 5.85 -8.51
CA ALA A 14 -1.16 7.25 -8.17
C ALA A 14 -1.53 7.54 -6.71
N LEU A 15 -2.68 7.04 -6.24
CA LEU A 15 -3.11 7.17 -4.85
C LEU A 15 -2.15 6.46 -3.89
N CYS A 16 -1.68 5.26 -4.22
CA CYS A 16 -0.69 4.53 -3.41
C CYS A 16 0.61 5.32 -3.25
N VAL A 17 1.10 5.95 -4.33
CA VAL A 17 2.30 6.80 -4.28
C VAL A 17 2.08 8.02 -3.40
N ILE A 18 0.94 8.71 -3.53
CA ILE A 18 0.61 9.87 -2.68
C ILE A 18 0.57 9.45 -1.20
N ILE A 19 -0.09 8.35 -0.87
CA ILE A 19 -0.20 7.86 0.51
C ILE A 19 1.15 7.37 1.04
N PHE A 20 1.98 6.74 0.21
CA PHE A 20 3.34 6.34 0.56
C PHE A 20 4.19 7.57 0.94
N ILE A 21 4.14 8.63 0.12
CA ILE A 21 4.85 9.89 0.38
C ILE A 21 4.34 10.54 1.67
N LEU A 22 3.02 10.60 1.87
CA LEU A 22 2.43 11.13 3.09
C LEU A 22 2.80 10.31 4.33
N GLY A 23 2.87 8.98 4.22
CA GLY A 23 3.30 8.09 5.29
C GLY A 23 4.76 8.31 5.70
N CYS A 24 5.67 8.38 4.73
CA CYS A 24 7.08 8.73 4.94
C CYS A 24 7.25 10.13 5.55
N TRP A 25 6.48 11.11 5.06
CA TRP A 25 6.54 12.47 5.58
C TRP A 25 5.97 12.57 7.00
N GLY A 26 4.87 11.87 7.27
CA GLY A 26 4.27 11.76 8.60
C GLY A 26 5.22 11.16 9.63
N TYR A 27 5.97 10.11 9.26
CA TYR A 27 7.02 9.53 10.11
C TYR A 27 8.09 10.56 10.46
N LYS A 28 8.61 11.28 9.46
CA LYS A 28 9.65 12.30 9.66
C LYS A 28 9.18 13.45 10.55
N LYS A 29 7.90 13.82 10.48
CA LYS A 29 7.34 14.97 11.20
C LYS A 29 6.87 14.65 12.62
N GLN A 30 6.29 13.47 12.85
CA GLN A 30 5.68 13.11 14.15
C GLN A 30 6.52 12.13 14.97
N LYS A 31 7.61 11.55 14.42
CA LYS A 31 8.36 10.43 15.03
C LYS A 31 7.47 9.25 15.45
N ASP A 32 6.26 9.19 14.91
CA ASP A 32 5.30 8.15 15.21
C ASP A 32 5.47 7.04 14.18
N ALA A 33 5.50 5.79 14.61
CA ALA A 33 5.67 4.65 13.71
C ALA A 33 4.44 4.41 12.83
N MET A 34 3.28 4.95 13.22
CA MET A 34 2.01 4.68 12.56
C MET A 34 1.93 5.15 11.10
N PRO A 35 2.27 6.40 10.72
CA PRO A 35 2.27 6.83 9.32
C PRO A 35 3.25 6.03 8.46
N LEU A 36 4.34 5.52 9.06
CA LEU A 36 5.31 4.67 8.37
C LEU A 36 4.71 3.32 8.00
N TYR A 37 4.01 2.65 8.92
CA TYR A 37 3.34 1.37 8.64
C TYR A 37 2.29 1.51 7.54
N ILE A 38 1.48 2.59 7.58
CA ILE A 38 0.49 2.87 6.54
C ILE A 38 1.20 3.11 5.20
N GLY A 39 2.27 3.92 5.18
CA GLY A 39 3.07 4.14 3.99
C GLY A 39 3.58 2.83 3.39
N ILE A 40 4.23 1.97 4.19
CA ILE A 40 4.75 0.67 3.74
C ILE A 40 3.65 -0.21 3.15
N ALA A 41 2.48 -0.28 3.80
CA ALA A 41 1.35 -1.05 3.28
C ALA A 41 0.86 -0.55 1.92
N PHE A 42 0.71 0.77 1.77
CA PHE A 42 0.33 1.38 0.49
C PHE A 42 1.43 1.24 -0.58
N GLY A 43 2.70 1.19 -0.18
CA GLY A 43 3.81 0.84 -1.08
C GLY A 43 3.67 -0.58 -1.64
N LEU A 44 3.33 -1.56 -0.79
CA LEU A 44 3.04 -2.94 -1.22
C LEU A 44 1.83 -3.01 -2.18
N PHE A 45 0.76 -2.24 -1.89
CA PHE A 45 -0.37 -2.11 -2.82
C PHE A 45 0.06 -1.51 -4.16
N GLY A 46 0.90 -0.46 -4.14
CA GLY A 46 1.45 0.15 -5.35
C GLY A 46 2.22 -0.84 -6.21
N ILE A 47 3.04 -1.72 -5.60
CA ILE A 47 3.74 -2.79 -6.32
C ILE A 47 2.75 -3.76 -6.96
N SER A 48 1.70 -4.18 -6.25
CA SER A 48 0.66 -5.04 -6.81
C SER A 48 -0.01 -4.38 -8.03
N HIS A 49 -0.30 -3.08 -7.99
CA HIS A 49 -0.91 -2.36 -9.10
C HIS A 49 0.04 -2.13 -10.28
N LEU A 50 1.34 -1.92 -10.02
CA LEU A 50 2.35 -1.91 -11.07
C LEU A 50 2.37 -3.23 -11.83
N VAL A 51 2.43 -4.36 -11.12
CA VAL A 51 2.42 -5.69 -11.76
C VAL A 51 1.13 -5.91 -12.55
N SER A 52 -0.02 -5.43 -12.05
CA SER A 52 -1.28 -5.46 -12.79
C SER A 52 -1.26 -4.63 -14.09
N LEU A 53 -0.50 -3.54 -14.14
CA LEU A 53 -0.39 -2.65 -15.30
C LEU A 53 0.52 -3.22 -16.41
N PHE A 54 1.44 -4.12 -16.05
CA PHE A 54 2.34 -4.81 -16.98
C PHE A 54 1.73 -6.07 -17.61
N ASP A 55 0.42 -6.31 -17.44
CA ASP A 55 -0.30 -7.50 -17.95
C ASP A 55 0.27 -8.82 -17.42
N MET A 56 1.00 -8.76 -16.31
CA MET A 56 1.56 -9.91 -15.58
C MET A 56 0.62 -10.33 -14.43
N ALA A 57 -0.60 -9.78 -14.40
CA ALA A 57 -1.57 -10.03 -13.33
C ALA A 57 -2.00 -11.50 -13.32
N ASP A 58 -2.29 -12.07 -14.48
CA ASP A 58 -2.86 -13.42 -14.58
C ASP A 58 -1.89 -14.49 -14.09
N ASP A 59 -0.63 -14.43 -14.52
CA ASP A 59 0.42 -15.37 -14.08
C ASP A 59 0.76 -15.23 -12.59
N LEU A 60 0.63 -14.02 -12.04
CA LEU A 60 1.00 -13.71 -10.65
C LEU A 60 -0.21 -13.51 -9.73
N THR A 61 -1.41 -13.94 -10.12
CA THR A 61 -2.67 -13.68 -9.40
C THR A 61 -2.56 -14.10 -7.93
N ASN A 62 -2.07 -15.32 -7.65
CA ASN A 62 -1.89 -15.82 -6.28
C ASN A 62 -0.89 -14.96 -5.49
N VAL A 63 0.19 -14.52 -6.12
CA VAL A 63 1.20 -13.67 -5.47
C VAL A 63 0.64 -12.29 -5.16
N LEU A 64 -0.12 -11.69 -6.10
CA LEU A 64 -0.79 -10.40 -5.89
C LEU A 64 -1.81 -10.49 -4.74
N ILE A 65 -2.56 -11.58 -4.64
CA ILE A 65 -3.50 -11.80 -3.54
C ILE A 65 -2.75 -11.84 -2.20
N VAL A 66 -1.66 -12.60 -2.11
CA VAL A 66 -0.85 -12.67 -0.88
C VAL A 66 -0.29 -11.30 -0.49
N ILE A 67 0.25 -10.54 -1.44
CA ILE A 67 0.75 -9.17 -1.21
C ILE A 67 -0.36 -8.26 -0.70
N ARG A 68 -1.55 -8.30 -1.31
CA ARG A 68 -2.70 -7.48 -0.90
C ARG A 68 -3.19 -7.86 0.49
N VAL A 69 -3.27 -9.15 0.81
CA VAL A 69 -3.65 -9.63 2.15
C VAL A 69 -2.65 -9.15 3.21
N LEU A 70 -1.34 -9.29 2.94
CA LEU A 70 -0.30 -8.79 3.84
C LEU A 70 -0.38 -7.28 4.02
N ALA A 71 -0.60 -6.54 2.94
CA ALA A 71 -0.76 -5.09 2.99
C ALA A 71 -1.98 -4.68 3.83
N TYR A 72 -3.14 -5.35 3.67
CA TYR A 72 -4.30 -5.12 4.53
C TYR A 72 -4.03 -5.44 6.00
N LEU A 73 -3.32 -6.54 6.30
CA LEU A 73 -2.93 -6.88 7.67
C LEU A 73 -2.04 -5.80 8.31
N ILE A 74 -1.10 -5.23 7.54
CA ILE A 74 -0.27 -4.11 8.01
C ILE A 74 -1.13 -2.88 8.30
N VAL A 75 -2.10 -2.54 7.43
CA VAL A 75 -3.02 -1.42 7.68
C VAL A 75 -3.85 -1.66 8.95
N ILE A 76 -4.42 -2.86 9.11
CA ILE A 76 -5.19 -3.24 10.30
C ILE A 76 -4.33 -3.12 11.55
N PHE A 77 -3.10 -3.63 11.52
CA PHE A 77 -2.17 -3.54 12.64
C PHE A 77 -1.80 -2.09 12.97
N ALA A 78 -1.54 -1.25 11.95
CA ALA A 78 -1.23 0.17 12.12
C ALA A 78 -2.41 0.93 12.77
N LEU A 79 -3.64 0.67 12.32
CA LEU A 79 -4.85 1.26 12.89
C LEU A 79 -5.12 0.75 14.31
N TYR A 80 -4.93 -0.55 14.55
CA TYR A 80 -5.07 -1.14 15.88
C TYR A 80 -4.09 -0.50 16.87
N MET A 81 -2.82 -0.36 16.48
CA MET A 81 -1.80 0.30 17.30
C MET A 81 -2.19 1.75 17.61
N PHE A 82 -2.75 2.48 16.65
CA PHE A 82 -3.20 3.85 16.84
C PHE A 82 -4.36 3.98 17.82
N VAL A 83 -5.39 3.13 17.68
CA VAL A 83 -6.54 3.11 18.59
C VAL A 83 -6.06 2.79 20.00
N MET A 84 -5.19 1.80 20.16
CA MET A 84 -4.63 1.40 21.46
C MET A 84 -3.73 2.48 22.07
N LYS A 85 -2.97 3.23 21.27
CA LYS A 85 -2.06 4.29 21.75
C LYS A 85 -2.82 5.51 22.30
N LYS A 86 -4.08 5.73 21.89
CA LYS A 86 -4.93 6.81 22.40
C LYS A 86 -5.62 6.50 23.74
N THR A 87 -5.56 5.26 24.23
CA THR A 87 -6.21 4.82 25.49
C THR A 87 -5.23 4.77 26.67
N LYS A 88 -4.22 5.65 26.69
CA LYS A 88 -3.31 5.83 27.83
C LYS A 88 -3.10 7.31 28.09
#